data_AF-A0A846WID8-F1
#
_entry.id   AF-A0A846WID8-F1
#
_cell.length_a   1.000
_cell.length_b   1.000
_cell.length_c   1.000
_cell.angle_alpha   90.00
_cell.angle_beta   90.00
_cell.angle_gamma   90.00
#
_symmetry.space_group_name_H-M   'P 1'
#
loop_
_entity.id
_entity.type
_entity.pdbx_description
1 polymer ?
#
loop_
_entity_poly.entity_id
_entity_poly.type
_entity_poly.pdbx_seq_one_letter_code
_entity_poly.pdbx_strand_id
1 'polypeptide(L)'
;MPIGTNLWAAKVNNGTSGPITDLDVDVYTVEENGDRSSNRCRPAKGNISLRELMRDALSESLSGGLDAIGQQAQSMYSGLPPGFGFGSQMSQLGQLGGYGSMMSSHLMNSPQMSQVIQHVQQQMLDQFPRVIPAGQSAGVLYVVDGDAELRADIQFADEVGALWRRPFGESPEPVLEEE
;
A
#
# COMPACT_ATOMS: atom_id res chain seq x y z
N MET A 1 -2.16 -5.72 -3.56
CA MET A 1 -0.93 -6.55 -3.54
C MET A 1 -0.40 -6.67 -2.12
N PRO A 2 0.11 -7.84 -1.69
CA PRO A 2 0.70 -8.01 -0.37
C PRO A 2 2.06 -7.31 -0.31
N ILE A 3 2.36 -6.63 0.80
CA ILE A 3 3.63 -5.90 1.04
C ILE A 3 4.27 -6.27 2.38
N GLY A 4 3.75 -7.28 3.07
CA GLY A 4 4.24 -7.77 4.35
C GLY A 4 3.20 -8.65 5.02
N THR A 5 3.51 -9.15 6.21
CA THR A 5 2.59 -9.94 7.03
C THR A 5 1.34 -9.11 7.31
N ASN A 6 0.18 -9.60 6.86
CA ASN A 6 -1.14 -8.96 7.05
C ASN A 6 -1.26 -7.54 6.46
N LEU A 7 -0.37 -7.13 5.56
CA LEU A 7 -0.33 -5.79 4.99
C LEU A 7 -0.42 -5.79 3.49
N TRP A 8 -1.34 -4.97 2.98
CA TRP A 8 -1.67 -4.89 1.57
C TRP A 8 -1.65 -3.45 1.09
N ALA A 9 -1.13 -3.23 -0.11
CA ALA A 9 -1.26 -1.97 -0.83
C ALA A 9 -2.35 -2.10 -1.90
N ALA A 10 -3.31 -1.19 -1.88
CA ALA A 10 -4.25 -0.96 -2.97
C ALA A 10 -3.83 0.34 -3.69
N LYS A 11 -3.73 0.29 -5.01
CA LYS A 11 -3.27 1.42 -5.84
C LYS A 11 -4.19 1.58 -7.05
N VAL A 12 -4.65 2.80 -7.27
CA VAL A 12 -5.38 3.20 -8.47
C VAL A 12 -4.44 4.06 -9.31
N ASN A 13 -4.21 3.64 -10.55
CA ASN A 13 -3.41 4.38 -11.52
C ASN A 13 -4.35 4.98 -12.57
N ASN A 14 -4.35 6.30 -12.70
CA ASN A 14 -5.03 6.95 -13.80
C ASN A 14 -4.11 6.95 -15.03
N GLY A 15 -4.37 6.02 -15.95
CA GLY A 15 -3.64 5.92 -17.22
C GLY A 15 -4.27 6.72 -18.36
N THR A 16 -5.33 7.49 -18.13
CA THR A 16 -6.02 8.27 -19.17
C THR A 16 -5.34 9.62 -19.40
N SER A 17 -5.75 10.32 -20.48
CA SER A 17 -5.29 11.67 -20.81
C SER A 17 -5.87 12.76 -19.91
N GLY A 18 -6.96 12.47 -19.19
CA GLY A 18 -7.69 13.41 -18.36
C GLY A 18 -7.77 13.00 -16.90
N PRO A 19 -8.28 13.88 -16.02
CA PRO A 19 -8.56 13.48 -14.65
C PRO A 19 -9.68 12.45 -14.62
N ILE A 20 -9.59 11.48 -13.71
CA ILE A 20 -10.78 10.74 -13.26
C ILE A 20 -11.34 11.43 -12.03
N THR A 21 -12.66 11.53 -11.98
CA THR A 21 -13.42 12.19 -10.92
C THR A 21 -14.44 11.22 -10.33
N ASP A 22 -15.08 11.61 -9.23
CA ASP A 22 -16.04 10.77 -8.49
C ASP A 22 -15.55 9.34 -8.26
N LEU A 23 -14.26 9.19 -7.99
CA LEU A 23 -13.65 7.90 -7.71
C LEU A 23 -14.23 7.33 -6.42
N ASP A 24 -14.91 6.21 -6.56
CA ASP A 24 -15.33 5.33 -5.48
C ASP A 24 -14.56 4.01 -5.59
N VAL A 25 -14.03 3.56 -4.45
CA VAL A 25 -13.19 2.36 -4.38
C VAL A 25 -13.74 1.44 -3.31
N ASP A 26 -14.29 0.32 -3.76
CA ASP A 26 -14.86 -0.70 -2.91
C ASP A 26 -13.80 -1.77 -2.64
N VAL A 27 -13.15 -1.66 -1.48
CA VAL A 27 -12.09 -2.58 -1.04
C VAL A 27 -12.67 -3.69 -0.16
N TYR A 28 -12.34 -4.93 -0.49
CA TYR A 28 -12.83 -6.11 0.22
C TYR A 28 -11.77 -7.21 0.26
N THR A 29 -12.00 -8.17 1.14
CA THR A 29 -11.23 -9.41 1.20
C THR A 29 -12.00 -10.56 0.57
N VAL A 30 -11.29 -11.50 -0.02
CA VAL A 30 -11.83 -12.78 -0.51
C VAL A 30 -11.14 -13.91 0.23
N GLU A 31 -11.94 -14.77 0.86
CA GLU A 31 -11.47 -15.96 1.59
C GLU A 31 -11.21 -17.14 0.62
N GLU A 32 -10.58 -18.21 1.10
CA GLU A 32 -10.23 -19.38 0.27
C GLU A 32 -11.47 -20.04 -0.38
N ASN A 33 -12.62 -19.98 0.30
CA ASN A 33 -13.89 -20.48 -0.21
C ASN A 33 -14.55 -19.56 -1.27
N GLY A 34 -13.93 -18.42 -1.59
CA GLY A 34 -14.43 -17.42 -2.54
C GLY A 34 -15.39 -16.40 -1.91
N ASP A 35 -15.67 -16.47 -0.61
CA ASP A 35 -16.58 -15.54 0.04
C ASP A 35 -15.97 -14.16 0.17
N ARG A 36 -16.77 -13.14 -0.15
CA ARG A 36 -16.42 -11.74 0.00
C ARG A 36 -16.71 -11.26 1.43
N SER A 37 -15.74 -10.62 2.05
CA SER A 37 -15.87 -10.00 3.39
C SER A 37 -15.25 -8.61 3.41
N SER A 38 -15.99 -7.63 3.93
CA SER A 38 -15.50 -6.25 4.14
C SER A 38 -14.93 -6.01 5.55
N ASN A 39 -15.23 -6.91 6.50
CA ASN A 39 -14.88 -6.71 7.91
C ASN A 39 -13.45 -7.11 8.27
N ARG A 40 -12.74 -7.78 7.36
CA ARG A 40 -11.37 -8.27 7.58
C ARG A 40 -10.29 -7.36 7.01
N CYS A 41 -10.66 -6.26 6.33
CA CYS A 41 -9.72 -5.24 5.88
C CYS A 41 -10.01 -3.89 6.54
N ARG A 42 -8.97 -3.22 7.01
CA ARG A 42 -9.06 -1.84 7.55
C ARG A 42 -7.93 -0.97 7.00
N PRO A 43 -8.18 0.31 6.70
CA PRO A 43 -7.11 1.23 6.32
C PRO A 43 -6.02 1.23 7.38
N ALA A 44 -4.77 1.17 6.97
CA ALA A 44 -3.65 1.05 7.88
C ALA A 44 -3.42 2.35 8.68
N LYS A 45 -3.77 3.52 8.14
CA LYS A 45 -3.68 4.78 8.87
C LYS A 45 -4.48 4.69 10.19
N GLY A 46 -3.80 4.94 11.31
CA GLY A 46 -4.39 4.85 12.65
C GLY A 46 -4.58 3.42 13.19
N ASN A 47 -4.44 2.38 12.37
CA ASN A 47 -4.57 0.96 12.74
C ASN A 47 -3.24 0.20 12.76
N ILE A 48 -2.15 0.81 12.29
CA ILE A 48 -0.79 0.30 12.43
C ILE A 48 0.14 1.32 13.09
N SER A 49 1.14 0.81 13.80
CA SER A 49 2.34 1.55 14.14
C SER A 49 3.43 1.23 13.12
N LEU A 50 3.78 2.21 12.28
CA LEU A 50 4.85 2.06 11.30
C LEU A 50 6.21 1.73 11.96
N ARG A 51 6.39 2.16 13.22
CA ARG A 51 7.54 1.82 14.05
C ARG A 51 7.58 0.34 14.41
N GLU A 52 6.43 -0.26 14.75
CA GLU A 52 6.34 -1.69 15.07
C GLU A 52 6.59 -2.53 13.82
N LEU A 53 5.98 -2.18 12.69
CA LEU A 53 6.21 -2.88 11.42
C LEU A 53 7.68 -2.89 11.00
N MET A 54 8.37 -1.76 11.12
CA MET A 54 9.80 -1.72 10.82
C MET A 54 10.63 -2.54 11.81
N ARG A 55 10.24 -2.57 13.09
CA ARG A 55 10.90 -3.40 14.11
C ARG A 55 10.73 -4.88 13.81
N ASP A 56 9.53 -5.30 13.43
CA ASP A 56 9.22 -6.68 13.10
C ASP A 56 9.99 -7.10 11.84
N ALA A 57 9.97 -6.29 10.78
CA ALA A 57 10.74 -6.54 9.55
C ALA A 57 12.27 -6.63 9.80
N LEU A 58 12.81 -5.77 10.67
CA LEU A 58 14.21 -5.85 11.10
C LEU A 58 14.50 -7.13 11.89
N SER A 59 13.59 -7.54 12.78
CA SER A 59 13.75 -8.76 13.57
C SER A 59 13.68 -10.03 12.71
N GLU A 60 12.78 -10.08 11.73
CA GLU A 60 12.68 -11.16 10.75
C GLU A 60 13.96 -11.25 9.89
N SER A 61 14.48 -10.11 9.41
CA SER A 61 15.74 -10.04 8.67
C SER A 61 16.94 -10.58 9.47
N LEU A 62 16.99 -10.32 10.78
CA LEU A 62 18.04 -10.81 11.68
C LEU A 62 17.92 -12.31 11.98
N SER A 63 16.74 -12.91 11.80
CA SER A 63 16.45 -14.30 12.15
C SER A 63 16.79 -15.34 11.07
N GLY A 64 17.20 -14.94 9.85
CA GLY A 64 18.01 -15.80 8.97
C GLY A 64 17.66 -15.87 7.47
N GLY A 65 17.80 -14.78 6.70
CA GLY A 65 17.49 -14.82 5.26
C GLY A 65 18.22 -13.81 4.37
N LEU A 66 19.50 -13.48 4.63
CA LEU A 66 20.19 -12.38 3.95
C LEU A 66 20.40 -12.55 2.43
N ASP A 67 20.35 -13.76 1.86
CA ASP A 67 20.54 -13.98 0.41
C ASP A 67 19.24 -13.91 -0.44
N ALA A 68 18.06 -14.18 0.15
CA ALA A 68 16.78 -14.19 -0.59
C ALA A 68 16.05 -12.83 -0.58
N ILE A 69 16.29 -12.02 0.47
CA ILE A 69 15.61 -10.73 0.68
C ILE A 69 16.02 -9.68 -0.35
N GLY A 70 17.23 -9.74 -0.91
CA GLY A 70 17.70 -8.76 -1.89
C GLY A 70 16.83 -8.66 -3.16
N GLN A 71 16.24 -9.79 -3.60
CA GLN A 71 15.35 -9.82 -4.77
C GLN A 71 13.88 -9.55 -4.41
N GLN A 72 13.43 -10.02 -3.24
CA GLN A 72 12.05 -9.81 -2.77
C GLN A 72 11.81 -8.37 -2.30
N ALA A 73 12.83 -7.72 -1.73
CA ALA A 73 12.71 -6.32 -1.34
C ALA A 73 12.51 -5.41 -2.57
N GLN A 74 13.21 -5.66 -3.69
CA GLN A 74 13.04 -4.89 -4.93
C GLN A 74 11.62 -4.96 -5.50
N SER A 75 10.93 -6.09 -5.40
CA SER A 75 9.53 -6.24 -5.84
C SER A 75 8.52 -5.69 -4.84
N MET A 76 8.84 -5.66 -3.54
CA MET A 76 8.01 -5.01 -2.51
C MET A 76 8.05 -3.47 -2.63
N TYR A 77 9.20 -2.89 -2.99
CA TYR A 77 9.37 -1.43 -3.08
C TYR A 77 8.70 -0.79 -4.30
N SER A 78 8.52 -1.52 -5.41
CA SER A 78 7.83 -1.01 -6.61
C SER A 78 6.31 -0.93 -6.45
N GLY A 79 5.74 -1.65 -5.48
CA GLY A 79 4.32 -1.70 -5.17
C GLY A 79 3.81 -0.62 -4.22
N LEU A 80 4.71 0.09 -3.54
CA LEU A 80 4.33 1.10 -2.56
C LEU A 80 3.81 2.38 -3.26
N PRO A 81 2.77 3.04 -2.72
CA PRO A 81 2.28 4.30 -3.25
C PRO A 81 3.40 5.37 -3.30
N PRO A 82 3.37 6.31 -4.26
CA PRO A 82 4.26 7.46 -4.25
C PRO A 82 4.20 8.18 -2.90
N GLY A 83 5.35 8.35 -2.23
CA GLY A 83 5.44 8.93 -0.88
C GLY A 83 5.64 7.93 0.27
N PHE A 84 5.47 6.62 0.03
CA PHE A 84 5.70 5.56 1.02
C PHE A 84 7.03 4.82 0.85
N GLY A 85 7.88 5.27 -0.07
CA GLY A 85 9.17 4.65 -0.37
C GLY A 85 10.18 4.83 0.77
N PHE A 86 10.14 3.93 1.76
CA PHE A 86 11.25 3.76 2.72
C PHE A 86 12.52 3.18 2.06
N GLY A 87 12.41 2.68 0.83
CA GLY A 87 13.45 1.93 0.14
C GLY A 87 14.72 2.71 -0.21
N SER A 88 14.66 4.02 -0.52
CA SER A 88 15.87 4.74 -0.96
C SER A 88 16.89 4.97 0.16
N GLN A 89 16.45 5.02 1.42
CA GLN A 89 17.31 5.21 2.59
C GLN A 89 17.57 3.90 3.34
N MET A 90 16.62 2.95 3.38
CA MET A 90 16.85 1.63 3.99
C MET A 90 17.76 0.72 3.14
N SER A 91 17.74 0.85 1.81
CA SER A 91 18.62 0.03 0.94
C SER A 91 20.11 0.33 1.14
N GLN A 92 20.45 1.55 1.58
CA GLN A 92 21.83 1.89 1.96
C GLN A 92 22.22 1.29 3.31
N LEU A 93 21.26 1.04 4.21
CA LEU A 93 21.51 0.41 5.50
C LEU A 93 21.76 -1.11 5.38
N GLY A 94 21.16 -1.77 4.39
CA GLY A 94 21.40 -3.19 4.09
C GLY A 94 22.80 -3.49 3.54
N GLN A 95 23.54 -2.49 3.06
CA GLN A 95 24.90 -2.65 2.53
C GLN A 95 25.99 -2.66 3.63
N LEU A 96 25.64 -2.37 4.88
CA LEU A 96 26.58 -2.32 6.01
C LEU A 96 26.45 -3.59 6.86
N GLY A 97 26.98 -4.71 6.34
CA GLY A 97 27.02 -5.99 7.07
C GLY A 97 27.62 -5.86 8.47
N GLY A 98 27.10 -6.66 9.42
CA GLY A 98 27.59 -6.81 10.81
C GLY A 98 27.41 -5.61 11.75
N TYR A 99 27.66 -4.38 11.27
CA TYR A 99 27.56 -3.13 12.03
C TYR A 99 26.22 -2.40 11.85
N GLY A 100 25.44 -2.77 10.83
CA GLY A 100 24.11 -2.20 10.58
C GLY A 100 23.10 -2.44 11.70
N SER A 101 23.22 -3.50 12.49
CA SER A 101 22.24 -3.87 13.53
C SER A 101 22.30 -2.96 14.78
N MET A 102 23.49 -2.59 15.25
CA MET A 102 23.60 -1.62 16.35
C MET A 102 23.23 -0.21 15.87
N MET A 103 23.69 0.16 14.67
CA MET A 103 23.41 1.48 14.10
C MET A 103 21.93 1.67 13.75
N SER A 104 21.24 0.63 13.28
CA SER A 104 19.79 0.68 12.99
C SER A 104 18.96 0.85 14.25
N SER A 105 19.32 0.18 15.34
CA SER A 105 18.62 0.35 16.62
C SER A 105 18.78 1.77 17.19
N HIS A 106 19.95 2.38 17.05
CA HIS A 106 20.19 3.76 17.44
C HIS A 106 19.47 4.77 16.53
N LEU A 107 19.45 4.54 15.22
CA LEU A 107 18.71 5.39 14.28
C LEU A 107 17.20 5.30 14.50
N MET A 108 16.65 4.12 14.75
CA MET A 108 15.23 3.91 15.06
C MET A 108 14.76 4.64 16.32
N ASN A 109 15.65 4.71 17.31
CA ASN A 109 15.40 5.42 18.57
C ASN A 109 15.78 6.91 18.49
N SER A 110 16.29 7.39 17.34
CA SER A 110 16.63 8.79 17.18
C SER A 110 15.37 9.67 17.10
N PRO A 111 15.42 10.90 17.67
CA PRO A 111 14.35 11.88 17.50
C PRO A 111 14.07 12.21 16.03
N GLN A 112 15.12 12.30 15.21
CA GLN A 112 15.01 12.63 13.79
C GLN A 112 14.21 11.57 13.03
N MET A 113 14.54 10.28 13.20
CA MET A 113 13.81 9.19 12.55
C MET A 113 12.36 9.11 13.03
N SER A 114 12.13 9.37 14.32
CA SER A 114 10.79 9.40 14.88
C SER A 114 9.90 10.46 14.22
N GLN A 115 10.45 11.65 13.93
CA GLN A 115 9.75 12.70 13.20
C GLN A 115 9.44 12.29 11.75
N VAL A 116 10.39 11.63 11.07
CA VAL A 116 10.16 11.12 9.71
C VAL A 116 9.03 10.08 9.70
N ILE A 117 9.08 9.11 10.61
CA ILE A 117 8.04 8.07 10.73
C ILE A 117 6.68 8.71 11.00
N GLN A 118 6.61 9.66 11.92
CA GLN A 118 5.36 10.39 12.21
C GLN A 118 4.86 11.16 11.00
N HIS A 119 5.74 11.83 10.27
CA HIS A 119 5.37 12.57 9.06
C HIS A 119 4.80 11.65 7.98
N VAL A 120 5.47 10.51 7.72
CA VAL A 120 4.97 9.50 6.78
C VAL A 120 3.63 8.94 7.25
N GLN A 121 3.49 8.63 8.55
CA GLN A 121 2.25 8.12 9.12
C GLN A 121 1.08 9.12 8.98
N GLN A 122 1.35 10.42 9.08
CA GLN A 122 0.35 11.48 8.87
C GLN A 122 -0.06 11.63 7.40
N GLN A 123 0.89 11.47 6.49
CA GLN A 123 0.67 11.53 5.03
C GLN A 123 -0.03 10.30 4.47
N MET A 124 -0.15 9.22 5.25
CA MET A 124 -0.92 8.05 4.84
C MET A 124 -2.35 8.45 4.49
N LEU A 125 -2.87 7.87 3.43
CA LEU A 125 -4.28 7.93 3.12
C LEU A 125 -5.01 6.82 3.89
N ASP A 126 -6.15 7.18 4.46
CA ASP A 126 -7.16 6.27 5.00
C ASP A 126 -8.21 5.88 3.96
N GLN A 127 -8.40 6.73 2.94
CA GLN A 127 -9.29 6.50 1.81
C GLN A 127 -8.70 7.07 0.52
N PHE A 128 -9.18 6.57 -0.62
CA PHE A 128 -8.78 7.12 -1.92
C PHE A 128 -9.33 8.55 -2.09
N PRO A 129 -8.57 9.45 -2.76
CA PRO A 129 -9.11 10.75 -3.14
C PRO A 129 -10.18 10.56 -4.22
N ARG A 130 -11.20 11.42 -4.22
CA ARG A 130 -12.26 11.39 -5.25
C ARG A 130 -11.77 11.75 -6.65
N VAL A 131 -10.62 12.41 -6.76
CA VAL A 131 -10.06 12.87 -8.02
C VAL A 131 -8.62 12.39 -8.13
N ILE A 132 -8.28 11.77 -9.26
CA ILE A 132 -6.90 11.44 -9.61
C ILE A 132 -6.57 12.12 -10.94
N PRO A 133 -5.62 13.08 -10.97
CA PRO A 133 -5.22 13.76 -12.20
C PRO A 133 -4.68 12.79 -13.26
N ALA A 134 -4.66 13.23 -14.51
CA ALA A 134 -4.11 12.49 -15.64
C ALA A 134 -2.68 11.99 -15.35
N GLY A 135 -2.43 10.70 -15.62
CA GLY A 135 -1.12 10.08 -15.42
C GLY A 135 -0.67 9.93 -13.96
N GLN A 136 -1.50 10.29 -12.98
CA GLN A 136 -1.18 10.17 -11.55
C GLN A 136 -1.72 8.87 -10.96
N SER A 137 -1.31 8.59 -9.71
CA SER A 137 -1.81 7.45 -8.96
C SER A 137 -2.08 7.83 -7.51
N ALA A 138 -3.03 7.14 -6.90
CA ALA A 138 -3.27 7.20 -5.47
C ALA A 138 -3.19 5.79 -4.89
N GLY A 139 -2.81 5.66 -3.62
CA GLY A 139 -2.74 4.38 -2.96
C GLY A 139 -3.04 4.46 -1.47
N VAL A 140 -3.68 3.42 -0.98
CA VAL A 140 -4.07 3.23 0.42
C VAL A 140 -3.50 1.91 0.89
N LEU A 141 -2.94 1.91 2.11
CA LEU A 141 -2.49 0.69 2.76
C LEU A 141 -3.62 0.11 3.59
N TYR A 142 -3.73 -1.21 3.60
CA TYR A 142 -4.73 -1.95 4.36
C TYR A 142 -4.06 -3.01 5.22
N VAL A 143 -4.58 -3.19 6.43
CA VAL A 143 -4.34 -4.36 7.26
C VAL A 143 -5.42 -5.38 6.95
N VAL A 144 -5.02 -6.61 6.67
CA VAL A 144 -5.92 -7.73 6.41
C VAL A 144 -5.73 -8.79 7.49
N ASP A 145 -6.81 -9.14 8.17
CA ASP A 145 -6.79 -10.18 9.20
C ASP A 145 -6.98 -11.57 8.59
N GLY A 146 -6.12 -12.51 8.99
CA GLY A 146 -6.17 -13.90 8.55
C GLY A 146 -5.64 -14.12 7.14
N ASP A 147 -5.88 -15.32 6.61
CA ASP A 147 -5.47 -15.69 5.25
C ASP A 147 -6.57 -15.32 4.25
N ALA A 148 -6.53 -14.08 3.78
CA ALA A 148 -7.50 -13.55 2.81
C ALA A 148 -6.82 -12.62 1.80
N GLU A 149 -7.32 -12.62 0.57
CA GLU A 149 -6.79 -11.79 -0.52
C GLU A 149 -7.52 -10.44 -0.56
N LEU A 150 -6.78 -9.33 -0.59
CA LEU A 150 -7.37 -8.01 -0.80
C LEU A 150 -7.68 -7.79 -2.28
N ARG A 151 -8.93 -7.46 -2.60
CA ARG A 151 -9.41 -7.04 -3.91
C ARG A 151 -10.08 -5.67 -3.83
N ALA A 152 -10.21 -5.02 -4.97
CA ALA A 152 -10.84 -3.72 -5.07
C ALA A 152 -11.56 -3.58 -6.41
N ASP A 153 -12.83 -3.18 -6.33
CA ASP A 153 -13.60 -2.71 -7.48
C ASP A 153 -13.57 -1.18 -7.45
N ILE A 154 -13.60 -0.55 -8.63
CA ILE A 154 -13.64 0.91 -8.73
C ILE A 154 -14.80 1.37 -9.59
N GLN A 155 -15.35 2.53 -9.24
CA GLN A 155 -16.24 3.31 -10.08
C GLN A 155 -15.67 4.74 -10.18
N PHE A 156 -15.73 5.34 -11.36
CA PHE A 156 -15.24 6.70 -11.57
C PHE A 156 -15.95 7.35 -12.76
N ALA A 157 -15.96 8.68 -12.76
CA ALA A 157 -16.30 9.48 -13.92
C ALA A 157 -15.03 9.85 -14.69
N ASP A 158 -15.06 9.76 -16.02
CA ASP A 158 -13.96 10.23 -16.87
C ASP A 158 -13.96 11.77 -17.05
N GLU A 159 -13.10 12.27 -17.94
CA GLU A 159 -12.93 13.71 -18.19
C GLU A 159 -14.18 14.39 -18.78
N VAL A 160 -15.10 13.62 -19.37
CA VAL A 160 -16.37 14.11 -19.92
C VAL A 160 -17.57 13.81 -19.00
N GLY A 161 -17.32 13.18 -17.85
CA GLY A 161 -18.34 12.83 -16.86
C GLY A 161 -19.03 11.50 -17.10
N ALA A 162 -18.59 10.68 -18.05
CA ALA A 162 -19.17 9.35 -18.25
C ALA A 162 -18.75 8.42 -17.12
N LEU A 163 -19.71 7.67 -16.57
CA LEU A 163 -19.48 6.75 -15.46
C LEU A 163 -18.98 5.39 -15.96
N TRP A 164 -17.92 4.92 -15.33
CA TRP A 164 -17.28 3.65 -15.60
C TRP A 164 -17.17 2.84 -14.32
N ARG A 165 -17.38 1.52 -14.43
CA ARG A 165 -17.10 0.55 -13.38
C ARG A 165 -16.01 -0.38 -13.86
N ARG A 166 -15.10 -0.75 -12.97
CA ARG A 166 -14.08 -1.76 -13.22
C ARG A 166 -14.00 -2.72 -12.04
N PRO A 167 -14.53 -3.94 -12.18
CA PRO A 167 -14.32 -5.01 -11.21
C PRO A 167 -12.84 -5.41 -11.12
N PHE A 168 -12.45 -5.99 -9.99
CA PHE A 168 -11.10 -6.52 -9.82
C PHE A 168 -10.74 -7.52 -10.92
N GLY A 169 -9.59 -7.31 -11.57
CA GLY A 169 -9.09 -8.19 -12.64
C GLY A 169 -9.72 -7.98 -14.01
N GLU A 170 -10.76 -7.15 -14.12
CA GLU A 170 -11.51 -6.92 -15.35
C GLU A 170 -11.15 -5.58 -16.03
N SER A 171 -11.65 -5.41 -17.26
CA SER A 171 -11.58 -4.15 -17.99
C SER A 171 -12.71 -3.20 -17.55
N PRO A 172 -12.51 -1.87 -17.61
CA PRO A 172 -13.60 -0.93 -17.36
C PRO A 172 -14.76 -1.10 -18.34
N GLU A 173 -15.97 -1.02 -17.80
CA GLU A 173 -17.23 -1.06 -18.55
C GLU A 173 -18.09 0.18 -18.20
N PRO A 174 -18.88 0.70 -19.15
CA PRO A 174 -19.74 1.84 -18.89
C PRO A 174 -20.87 1.46 -17.92
N VAL A 175 -21.18 2.35 -16.98
CA VAL A 175 -22.35 2.20 -16.10
C VAL A 175 -23.56 2.69 -16.88
N LEU A 176 -24.45 1.79 -17.26
CA LEU A 176 -25.73 2.16 -17.86
C LEU A 176 -26.64 2.67 -16.75
N GLU A 177 -27.00 3.96 -16.79
CA GLU A 177 -28.07 4.49 -15.95
C GLU A 177 -29.39 3.87 -16.43
N GLU A 178 -30.03 3.04 -15.61
CA GLU A 178 -31.42 2.65 -15.84
C GLU A 178 -32.28 3.90 -15.54
N GLU A 179 -32.97 4.43 -16.57
CA GLU A 179 -33.92 5.56 -16.46
C GLU A 179 -35.12 5.27 -15.54
#